data_AF-A0A561BQY1-F1
#
_entry.id   AF-A0A561BQY1-F1
#
_cell.length_a   1.000
_cell.length_b   1.000
_cell.length_c   1.000
_cell.angle_alpha   90.00
_cell.angle_beta   90.00
_cell.angle_gamma   90.00
#
_symmetry.space_group_name_H-M   'P 1'
#
loop_
_entity.id
_entity.type
_entity.pdbx_description
1 polymer ?
#
loop_
_entity_poly.entity_id
_entity_poly.type
_entity_poly.pdbx_seq_one_letter_code
_entity_poly.pdbx_strand_id
1 'polypeptide(L)' 'MPVATPTDNPVAVHVHIGGRWIAGQALSERTASSGGHEVLISHHGHLVWIDRSLVRRP' A
#
# COMPACT_ATOMS: atom_id res chain seq x y z
N MET A 1 -4.31 16.19 10.09
CA MET A 1 -4.72 14.94 9.43
C MET A 1 -3.72 14.66 8.32
N PRO A 2 -3.05 13.49 8.26
CA PRO A 2 -2.22 13.15 7.10
C PRO A 2 -3.13 12.94 5.89
N VAL A 3 -2.90 13.69 4.81
CA VAL A 3 -3.63 13.56 3.55
C VAL A 3 -2.83 12.69 2.60
N ALA A 4 -3.47 11.67 2.04
CA ALA A 4 -2.88 10.78 1.04
C ALA A 4 -2.88 11.49 -0.32
N THR A 5 -1.79 11.39 -1.09
CA THR A 5 -1.72 11.88 -2.47
C THR A 5 -2.21 10.78 -3.42
N PRO A 6 -3.41 10.87 -4.01
CA PRO A 6 -3.87 9.86 -4.96
C PRO A 6 -2.94 9.86 -6.18
N THR A 7 -2.47 8.68 -6.58
CA THR A 7 -1.78 8.49 -7.86
C THR A 7 -2.78 7.89 -8.84
N ASP A 8 -3.02 8.59 -9.96
CA ASP A 8 -3.94 8.14 -11.03
C ASP A 8 -3.44 6.91 -11.80
N ASN A 9 -2.28 6.37 -11.43
CA ASN A 9 -1.69 5.19 -12.04
C ASN A 9 -1.51 4.06 -11.00
N PRO A 10 -2.48 3.15 -10.86
CA PRO A 10 -2.35 1.99 -9.99
C PRO A 10 -1.11 1.17 -10.35
N VAL A 11 -0.18 1.02 -9.41
CA VAL A 11 1.04 0.23 -9.64
C VAL A 11 0.83 -1.19 -9.15
N ALA A 12 1.05 -2.18 -10.01
CA ALA A 12 1.03 -3.59 -9.58
C ALA A 12 2.16 -3.85 -8.57
N VAL A 13 1.81 -4.44 -7.44
CA VAL A 13 2.75 -4.74 -6.34
C VAL A 13 2.48 -6.10 -5.73
N HIS A 14 3.50 -6.64 -5.08
CA HIS A 14 3.36 -7.73 -4.13
C HIS A 14 3.38 -7.20 -2.70
N VAL A 15 2.50 -7.73 -1.87
CA VAL A 15 2.30 -7.30 -0.49
C VAL A 15 2.47 -8.47 0.45
N HIS A 16 3.20 -8.29 1.54
CA HIS A 16 3.45 -9.35 2.53
C HIS A 16 2.41 -9.33 3.64
N ILE A 17 1.51 -10.32 3.64
CA ILE A 17 0.44 -10.49 4.64
C ILE A 17 0.43 -11.93 5.12
N GLY A 18 0.45 -12.13 6.44
CA GLY A 18 0.37 -13.48 7.03
C GLY A 18 1.48 -14.43 6.58
N GLY A 19 2.69 -13.92 6.33
CA GLY A 19 3.84 -14.72 5.86
C GLY A 19 3.82 -15.08 4.37
N ARG A 20 2.90 -14.49 3.58
CA ARG A 20 2.78 -14.75 2.14
C ARG A 20 2.81 -13.45 1.35
N TRP A 21 3.35 -13.53 0.14
CA TRP A 21 3.26 -12.45 -0.84
C TRP A 21 1.99 -12.60 -1.67
N ILE A 22 1.14 -11.58 -1.64
CA ILE A 22 -0.11 -11.52 -2.42
C ILE A 22 -0.03 -10.40 -3.45
N ALA A 23 -0.72 -10.56 -4.58
CA ALA A 23 -0.81 -9.51 -5.60
C ALA A 23 -1.80 -8.42 -5.19
N GLY A 24 -1.46 -7.16 -5.45
CA GLY A 24 -2.33 -6.02 -5.21
C GLY A 24 -1.96 -4.84 -6.10
N GLN A 25 -2.70 -3.74 -5.93
CA GLN A 25 -2.45 -2.48 -6.63
C GLN A 25 -2.19 -1.37 -5.62
N ALA A 26 -1.03 -0.71 -5.73
CA ALA A 26 -0.71 0.48 -4.95
C ALA A 26 -1.39 1.71 -5.59
N LEU A 27 -2.14 2.45 -4.77
CA LEU A 27 -2.94 3.60 -5.21
C LEU A 27 -2.44 4.93 -4.67
N SER A 28 -1.84 4.93 -3.48
CA SER A 28 -1.41 6.14 -2.80
C SER A 28 -0.36 5.83 -1.73
N GLU A 29 0.38 6.83 -1.29
CA GLU A 29 1.36 6.73 -0.21
C GLU A 29 1.07 7.84 0.83
N ARG A 30 1.34 7.55 2.10
CA ARG A 30 1.24 8.53 3.19
C ARG A 30 2.30 8.30 4.26
N THR A 31 2.55 9.33 5.05
CA THR A 31 3.23 9.18 6.34
C THR A 31 2.18 8.99 7.42
N ALA A 32 2.22 7.86 8.10
CA ALA A 32 1.38 7.55 9.25
C ALA A 32 1.65 8.52 10.40
N SER A 33 0.68 8.65 11.32
CA SER A 33 0.85 9.48 12.52
C SER A 33 2.00 9.01 13.42
N SER A 34 2.40 7.74 13.31
CA SER A 34 3.58 7.16 13.98
C SER A 34 4.91 7.51 13.31
N GLY A 35 4.89 8.21 12.17
CA GLY A 35 6.07 8.51 11.34
C GLY A 35 6.43 7.43 10.31
N GLY A 36 5.75 6.28 10.33
CA GLY A 36 5.96 5.21 9.34
C GLY A 36 5.45 5.57 7.95
N HIS A 37 6.06 5.01 6.91
CA HIS A 37 5.59 5.18 5.53
C HIS A 37 4.62 4.06 5.16
N GLU A 38 3.41 4.42 4.74
CA GLU A 38 2.37 3.47 4.37
C GLU A 38 1.95 3.64 2.92
N VAL A 39 1.56 2.53 2.30
CA VAL A 39 1.02 2.46 0.94
C VAL A 39 -0.44 2.00 1.03
N LEU A 40 -1.32 2.69 0.32
CA LEU A 40 -2.70 2.25 0.13
C LEU A 40 -2.74 1.18 -0.94
N ILE A 41 -3.14 -0.02 -0.55
CA ILE A 41 -3.27 -1.18 -1.42
C ILE A 41 -4.75 -1.46 -1.68
N SER A 42 -5.09 -1.69 -2.95
CA SER A 42 -6.33 -2.34 -3.37
C SER A 42 -6.08 -3.82 -3.65
N HIS A 43 -6.89 -4.69 -3.05
CA HIS A 43 -6.92 -6.13 -3.31
C HIS A 43 -8.37 -6.61 -3.33
N HIS A 44 -8.84 -7.10 -4.48
CA HIS A 44 -10.23 -7.54 -4.69
C HIS A 44 -11.30 -6.52 -4.23
N GLY A 45 -11.06 -5.22 -4.40
CA GLY A 45 -11.99 -4.16 -3.99
C GLY A 45 -11.90 -3.77 -2.51
N HIS A 46 -11.04 -4.43 -1.72
CA HIS A 46 -10.71 -4.02 -0.37
C HIS A 46 -9.51 -3.07 -0.37
N LEU A 47 -9.63 -1.98 0.39
CA LEU A 47 -8.60 -0.97 0.56
C LEU A 47 -7.94 -1.09 1.94
N VAL A 48 -6.61 -1.14 1.97
CA VAL A 48 -5.85 -1.27 3.22
C VAL A 48 -4.55 -0.46 3.16
N TRP A 49 -4.23 0.23 4.26
CA TRP A 49 -2.93 0.87 4.44
C TRP A 49 -1.94 -0.15 4.99
N ILE A 50 -0.79 -0.28 4.33
CA ILE A 50 0.24 -1.25 4.68
C ILE A 50 1.58 -0.56 4.74
N ASP A 51 2.39 -0.91 5.72
CA ASP A 51 3.76 -0.41 5.84
C ASP A 51 4.55 -0.67 4.54
N ARG A 52 5.25 0.35 4.05
CA ARG A 52 5.99 0.30 2.79
C ARG A 52 7.03 -0.82 2.78
N SER A 53 7.61 -1.19 3.92
CA SER A 53 8.58 -2.29 4.01
C SER A 53 7.98 -3.67 3.67
N LEU A 54 6.66 -3.80 3.76
CA LEU A 54 5.92 -5.01 3.40
C LEU A 54 5.41 -4.99 1.95
N VAL A 55 5.81 -4.00 1.15
CA VAL A 55 5.39 -3.84 -0.25
C VAL A 55 6.62 -3.88 -1.17
N ARG A 56 6.55 -4.68 -2.23
CA ARG A 56 7.58 -4.72 -3.27
C ARG A 56 6.96 -4.67 -4.65
N ARG A 57 7.74 -4.24 -5.65
CA ARG A 57 7.35 -4.40 -7.05
C ARG A 57 7.57 -5.87 -7.48
N PRO A 58 6.77 -6.38 -8.43
CA PRO A 58 7.04 -7.67 -9.05
C PRO A 58 8.43 -7.74 -9.69
#